data_AF-A0A536WWG0-F1
#
_entry.id   AF-A0A536WWG0-F1
#
_cell.length_a   1.000
_cell.length_b   1.000
_cell.length_c   1.000
_cell.angle_alpha   90.00
_cell.angle_beta   90.00
_cell.angle_gamma   90.00
#
_symmetry.space_group_name_H-M   'P 1'
#
loop_
_entity.id
_entity.type
_entity.pdbx_description
1 polymer ?
#
loop_
_entity_poly.entity_id
_entity_poly.type
_entity_poly.pdbx_seq_one_letter_code
_entity_poly.pdbx_strand_id
1 'polypeptide(L)'
;PASELVVGVQCGGSDAFSGVTANPAVGFCTDLLVRAGATVMFSEVTEVRDAIDQLTARATDDEVAEAIIRQIAWYDAYLQRGGADRSANTTPGNKKGGLANIAEKAMGSVVKSGSVPISGVLAPGEKLNGKKGLIFAATPASDFICGTLQLAAGMNLHVFTTGRGTPYGLAQCPVIKVATRSDLARRWHDLMDVNAGTIATGEKTIEEVGWELFQLMLDVASGRKKTWAEQWKLHNALVLFNPAPVT
;
A
#
# COMPACT_ATOMS: atom_id res chain seq x y z
N PRO A 1 3.70 -9.87 -20.07
CA PRO A 1 2.93 -8.64 -20.42
C PRO A 1 2.56 -7.90 -19.12
N ALA A 2 2.20 -6.62 -19.17
CA ALA A 2 1.82 -5.87 -17.96
C ALA A 2 0.66 -6.51 -17.19
N SER A 3 -0.23 -7.22 -17.89
CA SER A 3 -1.35 -7.99 -17.31
C SER A 3 -0.95 -9.10 -16.33
N GLU A 4 0.31 -9.54 -16.34
CA GLU A 4 0.84 -10.54 -15.40
C GLU A 4 1.40 -9.92 -14.12
N LEU A 5 1.44 -8.59 -14.02
CA LEU A 5 1.83 -7.93 -12.80
C LEU A 5 0.76 -8.12 -11.72
N VAL A 6 1.23 -8.45 -10.54
CA VAL A 6 0.46 -8.52 -9.31
C VAL A 6 1.14 -7.57 -8.32
N VAL A 7 0.63 -6.36 -8.25
CA VAL A 7 1.26 -5.25 -7.52
C VAL A 7 0.63 -5.11 -6.15
N GLY A 8 1.40 -5.24 -5.08
CA GLY A 8 0.97 -4.80 -3.75
C GLY A 8 1.28 -3.33 -3.55
N VAL A 9 0.39 -2.64 -2.86
CA VAL A 9 0.61 -1.25 -2.42
C VAL A 9 0.40 -1.17 -0.92
N GLN A 10 1.33 -0.56 -0.20
CA GLN A 10 1.20 -0.27 1.24
C GLN A 10 1.81 1.08 1.62
N CYS A 11 1.33 1.63 2.73
CA CYS A 11 1.94 2.77 3.39
C CYS A 11 2.99 2.27 4.40
N GLY A 12 3.86 3.17 4.83
CA GLY A 12 4.78 2.93 5.93
C GLY A 12 4.70 4.04 6.97
N GLY A 13 5.80 4.77 7.11
CA GLY A 13 5.83 6.01 7.88
C GLY A 13 5.03 7.14 7.23
N SER A 14 3.70 7.07 7.21
CA SER A 14 2.83 8.13 6.68
C SER A 14 3.08 9.48 7.35
N ASP A 15 2.90 10.55 6.58
CA ASP A 15 3.00 11.95 7.00
C ASP A 15 1.85 12.77 6.38
N ALA A 16 1.76 14.06 6.71
CA ALA A 16 0.70 14.94 6.21
C ALA A 16 0.66 15.06 4.68
N PHE A 17 1.77 14.74 3.99
CA PHE A 17 1.87 14.82 2.53
C PHE A 17 1.43 13.54 1.84
N SER A 18 1.32 12.42 2.58
CA SER A 18 1.02 11.11 2.01
C SER A 18 -0.27 11.12 1.18
N GLY A 19 -1.34 11.70 1.72
CA GLY A 19 -2.66 11.78 1.06
C GLY A 19 -2.76 12.80 -0.06
N VAL A 20 -1.75 13.66 -0.26
CA VAL A 20 -1.79 14.75 -1.28
C VAL A 20 -0.67 14.65 -2.32
N THR A 21 0.32 13.77 -2.14
CA THR A 21 1.39 13.51 -3.12
C THR A 21 1.48 12.04 -3.53
N ALA A 22 2.12 11.20 -2.70
CA ALA A 22 2.46 9.83 -3.05
C ALA A 22 1.23 8.95 -3.26
N ASN A 23 0.25 8.99 -2.35
CA ASN A 23 -0.92 8.12 -2.45
C ASN A 23 -1.79 8.47 -3.68
N PRO A 24 -2.07 9.74 -4.03
CA PRO A 24 -2.68 10.10 -5.32
C PRO A 24 -1.93 9.60 -6.55
N ALA A 25 -0.60 9.75 -6.59
CA ALA A 25 0.21 9.26 -7.72
C ALA A 25 0.16 7.73 -7.85
N VAL A 26 0.20 7.02 -6.72
CA VAL A 26 -0.01 5.57 -6.68
C VAL A 26 -1.42 5.21 -7.13
N GLY A 27 -2.45 5.94 -6.69
CA GLY A 27 -3.84 5.73 -7.12
C GLY A 27 -4.01 5.86 -8.63
N PHE A 28 -3.41 6.88 -9.24
CA PHE A 28 -3.42 7.05 -10.69
C PHE A 28 -2.71 5.88 -11.40
N CYS A 29 -1.55 5.46 -10.89
CA CYS A 29 -0.83 4.30 -11.42
C CYS A 29 -1.61 2.98 -11.25
N THR A 30 -2.34 2.82 -10.14
CA THR A 30 -3.24 1.69 -9.88
C THR A 30 -4.29 1.58 -10.98
N ASP A 31 -4.93 2.70 -11.35
CA ASP A 31 -5.93 2.71 -12.41
C ASP A 31 -5.33 2.34 -13.78
N LEU A 32 -4.10 2.80 -14.08
CA LEU A 32 -3.38 2.41 -15.31
C LEU A 32 -3.09 0.90 -15.35
N LEU A 33 -2.61 0.33 -14.24
CA LEU A 33 -2.30 -1.10 -14.13
C LEU A 33 -3.55 -1.95 -14.33
N VAL A 34 -4.64 -1.62 -13.64
CA VAL A 34 -5.91 -2.35 -13.77
C VAL A 34 -6.45 -2.25 -15.19
N ARG A 35 -6.36 -1.09 -15.84
CA ARG A 35 -6.71 -0.93 -17.27
C ARG A 35 -5.83 -1.75 -18.21
N ALA A 36 -4.57 -2.00 -17.84
CA ALA A 36 -3.66 -2.87 -18.57
C ALA A 36 -3.87 -4.38 -18.28
N GLY A 37 -4.89 -4.72 -17.48
CA GLY A 37 -5.24 -6.10 -17.12
C GLY A 37 -4.42 -6.68 -15.97
N ALA A 38 -3.63 -5.86 -15.28
CA ALA A 38 -2.87 -6.27 -14.11
C ALA A 38 -3.78 -6.44 -12.88
N THR A 39 -3.21 -6.95 -11.79
CA THR A 39 -3.86 -7.02 -10.48
C THR A 39 -3.16 -6.09 -9.51
N VAL A 40 -3.93 -5.30 -8.76
CA VAL A 40 -3.40 -4.42 -7.70
C VAL A 40 -4.06 -4.77 -6.39
N MET A 41 -3.26 -4.97 -5.34
CA MET A 41 -3.72 -5.24 -3.98
C MET A 41 -3.43 -4.06 -3.07
N PHE A 42 -4.47 -3.49 -2.48
CA PHE A 42 -4.34 -2.60 -1.33
C PHE A 42 -4.86 -3.30 -0.07
N SER A 43 -4.33 -2.93 1.09
CA SER A 43 -4.45 -3.77 2.29
C SER A 43 -4.70 -2.93 3.56
N GLU A 44 -3.98 -3.21 4.65
CA GLU A 44 -3.88 -2.33 5.82
C GLU A 44 -5.24 -1.98 6.43
N VAL A 45 -5.95 -2.98 6.96
CA VAL A 45 -7.32 -2.84 7.49
C VAL A 45 -7.44 -1.66 8.46
N THR A 46 -6.47 -1.52 9.37
CA THR A 46 -6.46 -0.43 10.36
C THR A 46 -6.25 0.95 9.73
N GLU A 47 -5.62 1.03 8.56
CA GLU A 47 -5.48 2.29 7.84
C GLU A 47 -6.74 2.68 7.10
N VAL A 48 -7.49 1.74 6.52
CA VAL A 48 -8.69 2.07 5.72
C VAL A 48 -10.00 1.98 6.50
N ARG A 49 -9.95 1.53 7.76
CA ARG A 49 -11.11 1.21 8.61
C ARG A 49 -12.16 2.33 8.66
N ASP A 50 -11.72 3.57 8.78
CA ASP A 50 -12.59 4.73 8.99
C ASP A 50 -13.09 5.32 7.65
N ALA A 51 -12.72 4.71 6.53
CA ALA A 51 -13.19 5.02 5.18
C ALA A 51 -13.96 3.85 4.56
N ILE A 52 -14.61 3.02 5.39
CA ILE A 52 -15.36 1.84 4.95
C ILE A 52 -16.45 2.18 3.94
N ASP A 53 -17.16 3.30 4.13
CA ASP A 53 -18.25 3.71 3.24
C ASP A 53 -17.73 4.01 1.82
N GLN A 54 -16.54 4.59 1.70
CA GLN A 54 -15.88 4.84 0.42
C GLN A 54 -15.42 3.53 -0.25
N LEU A 55 -15.04 2.53 0.54
CA LEU A 55 -14.65 1.22 0.01
C LEU A 55 -15.88 0.45 -0.50
N THR A 56 -16.95 0.35 0.31
CA THR A 56 -18.16 -0.40 -0.06
C THR A 56 -18.88 0.24 -1.24
N ALA A 57 -18.89 1.58 -1.32
CA ALA A 57 -19.45 2.31 -2.48
C ALA A 57 -18.70 2.03 -3.80
N ARG A 58 -17.47 1.50 -3.74
CA ARG A 58 -16.65 1.12 -4.91
C ARG A 58 -16.63 -0.38 -5.18
N ALA A 59 -17.35 -1.20 -4.42
CA ALA A 59 -17.45 -2.63 -4.69
C ALA A 59 -18.16 -2.90 -6.03
N THR A 60 -17.75 -3.96 -6.76
CA THR A 60 -18.41 -4.32 -8.03
C THR A 60 -19.82 -4.85 -7.85
N ASP A 61 -20.11 -5.43 -6.68
CA ASP A 61 -21.37 -6.08 -6.31
C ASP A 61 -21.50 -6.17 -4.78
N ASP A 62 -22.68 -6.58 -4.33
CA ASP A 62 -23.02 -6.71 -2.91
C ASP A 62 -22.14 -7.75 -2.20
N GLU A 63 -21.74 -8.84 -2.88
CA GLU A 63 -20.90 -9.88 -2.28
C GLU A 63 -19.52 -9.34 -1.91
N VAL A 64 -18.92 -8.52 -2.80
CA VAL A 64 -17.66 -7.82 -2.55
C VAL A 64 -17.81 -6.80 -1.44
N ALA A 65 -18.88 -5.99 -1.44
CA ALA A 65 -19.14 -5.01 -0.39
C ALA A 65 -19.28 -5.67 0.99
N GLU A 66 -20.06 -6.74 1.09
CA GLU A 66 -20.19 -7.52 2.31
C GLU A 66 -18.87 -8.18 2.72
N ALA A 67 -18.06 -8.65 1.78
CA ALA A 67 -16.74 -9.21 2.08
C ALA A 67 -15.80 -8.17 2.72
N ILE A 68 -15.82 -6.92 2.25
CA ILE A 68 -15.07 -5.80 2.85
C ILE A 68 -15.53 -5.60 4.30
N ILE A 69 -16.85 -5.51 4.52
CA ILE A 69 -17.46 -5.34 5.85
C ILE A 69 -17.06 -6.49 6.79
N ARG A 70 -17.12 -7.74 6.31
CA ARG A 70 -16.73 -8.94 7.09
C ARG A 70 -15.28 -8.88 7.53
N GLN A 71 -14.35 -8.52 6.63
CA GLN A 71 -12.92 -8.45 6.98
C GLN A 71 -12.63 -7.34 7.98
N ILE A 72 -13.28 -6.19 7.83
CA ILE A 72 -13.17 -5.08 8.77
C ILE A 72 -13.71 -5.48 10.15
N ALA A 73 -14.91 -6.07 10.23
CA ALA A 73 -15.51 -6.52 11.48
C ALA A 73 -14.68 -7.61 12.18
N TRP A 74 -14.12 -8.54 11.40
CA TRP A 74 -13.22 -9.56 11.93
C TRP A 74 -11.98 -8.96 12.57
N TYR A 75 -11.36 -7.97 11.91
CA TYR A 75 -10.17 -7.31 12.43
C TYR A 75 -10.46 -6.46 13.67
N ASP A 76 -11.63 -5.81 13.72
CA ASP A 76 -12.12 -5.10 14.91
C ASP A 76 -12.22 -6.05 16.12
N ALA A 77 -12.78 -7.24 15.93
CA ALA A 77 -12.88 -8.26 16.98
C ALA A 77 -11.51 -8.81 17.39
N TYR A 78 -10.58 -8.97 16.44
CA TYR A 78 -9.19 -9.35 16.72
C TYR A 78 -8.48 -8.34 17.63
N LEU A 79 -8.59 -7.04 17.33
CA LEU A 79 -8.00 -5.97 18.15
C LEU A 79 -8.63 -5.92 19.54
N GLN A 80 -9.95 -6.07 19.64
CA GLN A 80 -10.66 -6.10 20.92
C GLN A 80 -10.17 -7.25 21.81
N ARG A 81 -10.03 -8.46 21.25
CA ARG A 81 -9.49 -9.63 21.99
C ARG A 81 -8.05 -9.40 22.45
N GLY A 82 -7.24 -8.71 21.65
CA GLY A 82 -5.86 -8.36 21.99
C GLY A 82 -5.71 -7.17 22.94
N GLY A 83 -6.80 -6.50 23.32
CA GLY A 83 -6.76 -5.28 24.14
C GLY A 83 -6.06 -4.10 23.45
N ALA A 84 -6.01 -4.10 22.12
CA ALA A 84 -5.32 -3.09 21.33
C ALA A 84 -6.30 -2.00 20.86
N ASP A 85 -5.97 -0.74 21.14
CA ASP A 85 -6.73 0.41 20.63
C ASP A 85 -6.29 0.74 19.19
N ARG A 86 -7.27 0.99 18.33
CA ARG A 86 -7.08 1.43 16.93
C ARG A 86 -6.33 2.75 16.85
N SER A 87 -6.52 3.65 17.82
CA SER A 87 -5.86 4.96 17.86
C SER A 87 -4.33 4.83 17.84
N ALA A 88 -3.79 3.70 18.31
CA ALA A 88 -2.36 3.38 18.29
C ALA A 88 -1.77 3.30 16.87
N ASN A 89 -2.60 3.12 15.84
CA ASN A 89 -2.16 3.11 14.44
C ASN A 89 -1.63 4.48 13.97
N THR A 90 -2.06 5.57 14.62
CA THR A 90 -1.37 6.86 14.46
C THR A 90 -0.12 6.88 15.32
N THR A 91 0.95 6.29 14.79
CA THR A 91 2.23 6.16 15.52
C THR A 91 2.79 7.55 15.90
N PRO A 92 3.66 7.64 16.93
CA PRO A 92 4.34 8.89 17.26
C PRO A 92 5.06 9.53 16.07
N GLY A 93 5.58 8.69 15.16
CA GLY A 93 6.20 9.12 13.92
C GLY A 93 5.25 9.81 12.94
N ASN A 94 4.00 9.34 12.84
CA ASN A 94 2.96 9.94 11.99
C ASN A 94 2.50 11.29 12.54
N LYS A 95 2.27 11.37 13.86
CA LYS A 95 1.87 12.61 14.55
C LYS A 95 2.93 13.70 14.40
N LYS A 96 4.22 13.35 14.58
CA LYS A 96 5.34 14.27 14.31
C LYS A 96 5.42 14.68 12.83
N GLY A 97 4.94 13.84 11.93
CA GLY A 97 4.83 14.12 10.49
C GLY A 97 3.59 14.92 10.09
N GLY A 98 2.79 15.38 11.05
CA GLY A 98 1.64 16.27 10.83
C GLY A 98 0.30 15.58 10.61
N LEU A 99 0.21 14.25 10.72
CA LEU A 99 -1.09 13.56 10.69
C LEU A 99 -1.81 13.70 12.03
N ALA A 100 -2.93 14.40 12.03
CA ALA A 100 -3.62 14.81 13.26
C ALA A 100 -4.51 13.70 13.83
N ASN A 101 -5.25 12.99 12.97
CA ASN A 101 -6.20 11.96 13.40
C ASN A 101 -6.26 10.76 12.44
N ILE A 102 -6.93 9.69 12.89
CA ILE A 102 -7.01 8.42 12.18
C ILE A 102 -7.93 8.47 10.95
N ALA A 103 -8.97 9.32 10.95
CA ALA A 103 -9.86 9.49 9.80
C ALA A 103 -9.17 10.17 8.61
N GLU A 104 -8.36 11.19 8.87
CA GLU A 104 -7.50 11.83 7.86
C GLU A 104 -6.52 10.83 7.25
N LYS A 105 -5.89 10.01 8.10
CA LYS A 105 -5.03 8.91 7.66
C LYS A 105 -5.81 7.93 6.77
N ALA A 106 -7.04 7.57 7.15
CA ALA A 106 -7.86 6.65 6.37
C ALA A 106 -8.25 7.19 5.00
N MET A 107 -8.69 8.44 4.94
CA MET A 107 -8.98 9.10 3.67
C MET A 107 -7.73 9.12 2.77
N GLY A 108 -6.57 9.53 3.30
CA GLY A 108 -5.32 9.53 2.56
C GLY A 108 -4.87 8.13 2.12
N SER A 109 -5.07 7.11 2.95
CA SER A 109 -4.69 5.73 2.64
C SER A 109 -5.61 5.10 1.61
N VAL A 110 -6.92 5.41 1.56
CA VAL A 110 -7.81 4.89 0.51
C VAL A 110 -7.45 5.41 -0.88
N VAL A 111 -6.90 6.62 -1.00
CA VAL A 111 -6.54 7.21 -2.31
C VAL A 111 -5.59 6.33 -3.14
N LYS A 112 -4.71 5.55 -2.52
CA LYS A 112 -3.77 4.67 -3.23
C LYS A 112 -4.45 3.55 -4.04
N SER A 113 -5.71 3.25 -3.74
CA SER A 113 -6.50 2.29 -4.50
C SER A 113 -7.10 2.88 -5.78
N GLY A 114 -6.81 4.15 -6.10
CA GLY A 114 -7.26 4.79 -7.33
C GLY A 114 -8.77 5.02 -7.36
N SER A 115 -9.36 4.97 -8.56
CA SER A 115 -10.78 5.21 -8.81
C SER A 115 -11.52 3.98 -9.35
N VAL A 116 -10.81 2.96 -9.84
CA VAL A 116 -11.44 1.74 -10.36
C VAL A 116 -12.24 0.98 -9.29
N PRO A 117 -13.31 0.24 -9.68
CA PRO A 117 -14.06 -0.59 -8.75
C PRO A 117 -13.22 -1.70 -8.11
N ILE A 118 -13.52 -2.01 -6.84
CA ILE A 118 -12.93 -3.14 -6.12
C ILE A 118 -13.64 -4.41 -6.58
N SER A 119 -12.89 -5.31 -7.23
CA SER A 119 -13.40 -6.53 -7.85
C SER A 119 -13.26 -7.78 -6.98
N GLY A 120 -12.68 -7.65 -5.78
CA GLY A 120 -12.55 -8.78 -4.88
C GLY A 120 -11.90 -8.44 -3.55
N VAL A 121 -12.08 -9.37 -2.61
CA VAL A 121 -11.50 -9.32 -1.26
C VAL A 121 -10.73 -10.61 -1.00
N LEU A 122 -9.63 -10.51 -0.25
CA LEU A 122 -8.88 -11.64 0.28
C LEU A 122 -8.78 -11.53 1.80
N ALA A 123 -9.08 -12.60 2.52
CA ALA A 123 -8.77 -12.72 3.93
C ALA A 123 -7.26 -12.92 4.16
N PRO A 124 -6.73 -12.67 5.38
CA PRO A 124 -5.31 -12.87 5.66
C PRO A 124 -4.84 -14.29 5.32
N GLY A 125 -3.91 -14.40 4.36
CA GLY A 125 -3.30 -15.67 3.93
C GLY A 125 -3.96 -16.33 2.71
N GLU A 126 -5.05 -15.78 2.18
CA GLU A 126 -5.66 -16.27 0.95
C GLU A 126 -4.86 -15.90 -0.30
N LYS A 127 -4.89 -16.78 -1.32
CA LYS A 127 -4.30 -16.54 -2.63
C LYS A 127 -5.29 -15.88 -3.58
N LEU A 128 -4.78 -15.10 -4.54
CA LEU A 128 -5.59 -14.45 -5.57
C LEU A 128 -6.43 -15.41 -6.43
N ASN A 129 -5.99 -16.66 -6.62
CA ASN A 129 -6.70 -17.69 -7.38
C ASN A 129 -7.23 -17.23 -8.76
N GLY A 130 -6.43 -16.44 -9.48
CA GLY A 130 -6.77 -15.97 -10.84
C GLY A 130 -7.64 -14.71 -10.90
N LYS A 131 -8.09 -14.16 -9.76
CA LYS A 131 -8.77 -12.85 -9.71
C LYS A 131 -7.87 -11.75 -10.29
N LYS A 132 -8.47 -10.83 -11.04
CA LYS A 132 -7.80 -9.66 -11.66
C LYS A 132 -8.51 -8.36 -11.27
N GLY A 133 -7.86 -7.23 -11.49
CA GLY A 133 -8.38 -5.90 -11.15
C GLY A 133 -7.88 -5.40 -9.79
N LEU A 134 -8.68 -4.56 -9.13
CA LEU A 134 -8.36 -3.99 -7.83
C LEU A 134 -8.91 -4.88 -6.71
N ILE A 135 -8.02 -5.38 -5.86
CA ILE A 135 -8.34 -6.34 -4.80
C ILE A 135 -8.03 -5.72 -3.44
N PHE A 136 -8.98 -5.83 -2.52
CA PHE A 136 -8.75 -5.53 -1.11
C PHE A 136 -8.21 -6.77 -0.40
N ALA A 137 -6.91 -6.82 -0.13
CA ALA A 137 -6.28 -7.92 0.60
C ALA A 137 -6.15 -7.55 2.08
N ALA A 138 -7.01 -8.09 2.94
CA ALA A 138 -7.04 -7.71 4.36
C ALA A 138 -5.77 -8.15 5.09
N THR A 139 -5.02 -7.18 5.61
CA THR A 139 -3.81 -7.41 6.41
C THR A 139 -3.74 -6.43 7.60
N PRO A 140 -2.94 -6.75 8.63
CA PRO A 140 -2.42 -5.72 9.53
C PRO A 140 -1.66 -4.63 8.80
N ALA A 141 -1.64 -3.42 9.36
CA ALA A 141 -0.88 -2.27 8.83
C ALA A 141 0.63 -2.31 9.15
N SER A 142 1.10 -3.32 9.89
CA SER A 142 2.53 -3.49 10.13
C SER A 142 3.26 -3.82 8.83
N ASP A 143 4.21 -2.99 8.42
CA ASP A 143 4.94 -3.06 7.15
C ASP A 143 5.40 -4.48 6.79
N PHE A 144 6.00 -5.20 7.75
CA PHE A 144 6.55 -6.53 7.53
C PHE A 144 5.47 -7.62 7.42
N ILE A 145 4.41 -7.50 8.21
CA ILE A 145 3.29 -8.45 8.16
C ILE A 145 2.49 -8.24 6.88
N CYS A 146 2.19 -6.99 6.53
CA CYS A 146 1.46 -6.63 5.31
C CYS A 146 2.18 -7.15 4.06
N GLY A 147 3.48 -6.83 3.91
CA GLY A 147 4.27 -7.32 2.78
C GLY A 147 4.34 -8.85 2.71
N THR A 148 4.46 -9.52 3.87
CA THR A 148 4.46 -11.00 3.92
C THR A 148 3.14 -11.60 3.46
N LEU A 149 2.00 -11.03 3.87
CA LEU A 149 0.68 -11.50 3.45
C LEU A 149 0.38 -11.17 1.98
N GLN A 150 0.82 -10.02 1.48
CA GLN A 150 0.70 -9.71 0.05
C GLN A 150 1.56 -10.65 -0.82
N LEU A 151 2.77 -10.99 -0.37
CA LEU A 151 3.58 -12.05 -0.99
C LEU A 151 2.85 -13.39 -0.99
N ALA A 152 2.27 -13.79 0.16
CA ALA A 152 1.51 -15.03 0.26
C ALA A 152 0.29 -15.06 -0.69
N ALA A 153 -0.32 -13.90 -0.94
CA ALA A 153 -1.43 -13.75 -1.87
C ALA A 153 -1.04 -13.86 -3.36
N GLY A 154 0.27 -13.70 -3.67
CA GLY A 154 0.83 -13.84 -5.02
C GLY A 154 1.46 -12.56 -5.59
N MET A 155 1.74 -11.54 -4.77
CA MET A 155 2.44 -10.32 -5.20
C MET A 155 3.79 -10.62 -5.85
N ASN A 156 4.09 -9.95 -6.97
CA ASN A 156 5.38 -10.03 -7.66
C ASN A 156 6.09 -8.67 -7.82
N LEU A 157 5.46 -7.56 -7.43
CA LEU A 157 6.05 -6.23 -7.35
C LEU A 157 5.38 -5.45 -6.22
N HIS A 158 6.14 -4.66 -5.46
CA HIS A 158 5.61 -3.92 -4.32
C HIS A 158 5.88 -2.42 -4.40
N VAL A 159 4.89 -1.62 -4.02
CA VAL A 159 5.02 -0.17 -3.87
C VAL A 159 4.81 0.22 -2.42
N PHE A 160 5.78 0.96 -1.91
CA PHE A 160 5.81 1.38 -0.52
C PHE A 160 5.90 2.91 -0.45
N THR A 161 4.82 3.57 -0.04
CA THR A 161 4.82 5.04 0.15
C THR A 161 5.30 5.40 1.54
N THR A 162 6.12 6.45 1.67
CA THR A 162 6.64 6.84 2.98
C THR A 162 7.06 8.30 3.10
N GLY A 163 6.77 8.88 4.26
CA GLY A 163 7.29 10.16 4.73
C GLY A 163 8.58 10.04 5.56
N ARG A 164 9.16 8.84 5.67
CA ARG A 164 10.34 8.55 6.51
C ARG A 164 11.39 7.73 5.75
N GLY A 165 12.65 7.87 6.15
CA GLY A 165 13.78 7.10 5.59
C GLY A 165 13.82 5.67 6.13
N THR A 166 12.85 4.84 5.73
CA THR A 166 12.78 3.44 6.16
C THR A 166 13.67 2.54 5.29
N PRO A 167 14.40 1.57 5.89
CA PRO A 167 15.14 0.57 5.15
C PRO A 167 14.27 -0.66 4.77
N TYR A 168 12.94 -0.52 4.77
CA TYR A 168 12.02 -1.62 4.43
C TYR A 168 12.32 -2.21 3.04
N GLY A 169 12.38 -3.54 2.96
CA GLY A 169 12.46 -4.27 1.70
C GLY A 169 12.19 -5.77 1.86
N LEU A 170 11.92 -6.43 0.74
CA LEU A 170 11.63 -7.86 0.66
C LEU A 170 12.64 -8.52 -0.27
N ALA A 171 13.10 -9.73 0.08
CA ALA A 171 13.99 -10.49 -0.80
C ALA A 171 13.23 -11.16 -1.96
N GLN A 172 11.93 -11.38 -1.78
CA GLN A 172 11.09 -12.20 -2.66
C GLN A 172 10.53 -11.43 -3.86
N CYS A 173 10.40 -10.11 -3.75
CA CYS A 173 10.00 -9.25 -4.85
C CYS A 173 10.62 -7.84 -4.72
N PRO A 174 10.79 -7.11 -5.84
CA PRO A 174 11.28 -5.74 -5.79
C PRO A 174 10.31 -4.82 -5.03
N VAL A 175 10.86 -3.92 -4.22
CA VAL A 175 10.11 -2.90 -3.48
C VAL A 175 10.51 -1.51 -3.96
N ILE A 176 9.59 -0.84 -4.64
CA ILE A 176 9.72 0.55 -5.09
C ILE A 176 9.26 1.47 -3.96
N LYS A 177 10.16 2.30 -3.44
CA LYS A 177 9.89 3.25 -2.36
C LYS A 177 9.59 4.64 -2.93
N VAL A 178 8.42 5.16 -2.59
CA VAL A 178 7.93 6.47 -3.06
C VAL A 178 7.96 7.47 -1.91
N ALA A 179 8.81 8.48 -2.01
CA ALA A 179 8.92 9.56 -1.05
C ALA A 179 7.76 10.55 -1.18
N THR A 180 7.15 10.94 -0.06
CA THR A 180 6.04 11.91 -0.04
C THR A 180 6.51 13.36 -0.24
N ARG A 181 7.79 13.65 -0.01
CA ARG A 181 8.38 15.00 -0.04
C ARG A 181 9.78 15.01 -0.65
N SER A 182 10.10 16.10 -1.36
CA SER A 182 11.38 16.24 -2.06
C SER A 182 12.58 16.35 -1.12
N ASP A 183 12.41 16.85 0.09
CA ASP A 183 13.48 16.88 1.10
C ASP A 183 13.83 15.46 1.59
N LEU A 184 12.83 14.59 1.76
CA LEU A 184 13.01 13.19 2.12
C LEU A 184 13.75 12.46 0.99
N ALA A 185 13.30 12.64 -0.26
CA ALA A 185 13.95 12.05 -1.43
C ALA A 185 15.41 12.49 -1.56
N ARG A 186 15.73 13.77 -1.32
CA ARG A 186 17.12 14.24 -1.33
C ARG A 186 17.95 13.68 -0.17
N ARG A 187 17.38 13.62 1.04
CA ARG A 187 18.09 13.14 2.23
C ARG A 187 18.42 11.65 2.12
N TRP A 188 17.48 10.85 1.63
CA TRP A 188 17.58 9.41 1.48
C TRP A 188 17.56 9.03 -0.01
N HIS A 189 18.41 9.70 -0.78
CA HIS A 189 18.50 9.56 -2.25
C HIS A 189 18.90 8.15 -2.70
N ASP A 190 19.50 7.39 -1.81
CA ASP A 190 19.92 6.00 -1.95
C ASP A 190 18.90 5.00 -1.35
N LEU A 191 17.73 5.47 -0.89
CA LEU A 191 16.61 4.62 -0.47
C LEU A 191 15.34 4.89 -1.29
N MET A 192 15.13 6.12 -1.75
CA MET A 192 13.90 6.55 -2.41
C MET A 192 14.02 6.36 -3.92
N ASP A 193 13.14 5.55 -4.49
CA ASP A 193 13.12 5.21 -5.91
C ASP A 193 12.34 6.26 -6.72
N VAL A 194 11.32 6.89 -6.12
CA VAL A 194 10.49 7.94 -6.73
C VAL A 194 10.31 9.10 -5.76
N ASN A 195 10.37 10.34 -6.26
CA ASN A 195 10.05 11.54 -5.50
C ASN A 195 8.67 12.09 -5.89
N ALA A 196 7.63 11.80 -5.09
CA ALA A 196 6.30 12.40 -5.29
C ALA A 196 6.19 13.83 -4.73
N GLY A 197 7.20 14.30 -4.00
CA GLY A 197 7.21 15.65 -3.43
C GLY A 197 7.20 16.79 -4.47
N THR A 198 7.53 16.50 -5.73
CA THR A 198 7.40 17.45 -6.85
C THR A 198 5.95 17.88 -7.10
N ILE A 199 4.98 17.07 -6.65
CA ILE A 199 3.55 17.43 -6.70
C ILE A 199 3.26 18.59 -5.76
N ALA A 200 3.77 18.53 -4.53
CA ALA A 200 3.54 19.59 -3.53
C ALA A 200 4.20 20.92 -3.91
N THR A 201 5.25 20.90 -4.73
CA THR A 201 5.91 22.11 -5.25
C THR A 201 5.32 22.62 -6.57
N GLY A 202 4.34 21.91 -7.15
CA GLY A 202 3.76 22.23 -8.45
C GLY A 202 4.70 22.01 -9.64
N GLU A 203 5.81 21.28 -9.44
CA GLU A 203 6.77 20.96 -10.52
C GLU A 203 6.24 19.86 -11.43
N LYS A 204 5.48 18.90 -10.86
CA LYS A 204 4.79 17.84 -11.60
C LYS A 204 3.36 17.70 -11.13
N THR A 205 2.48 17.22 -12.00
CA THR A 205 1.12 16.82 -11.62
C THR A 205 1.09 15.40 -11.03
N ILE A 206 -0.07 15.02 -10.46
CA ILE A 206 -0.30 13.65 -9.97
C ILE A 206 -0.16 12.64 -11.12
N GLU A 207 -0.70 12.96 -12.29
CA GLU A 207 -0.68 12.11 -13.49
C GLU A 207 0.74 11.91 -14.01
N GLU A 208 1.57 12.96 -14.01
CA GLU A 208 2.97 12.87 -14.45
C GLU A 208 3.79 11.94 -13.55
N VAL A 209 3.66 12.08 -12.23
CA VAL A 209 4.33 11.18 -11.27
C VAL A 209 3.73 9.76 -11.35
N GLY A 210 2.42 9.64 -11.55
CA GLY A 210 1.75 8.34 -11.73
C GLY A 210 2.24 7.60 -12.99
N TRP A 211 2.44 8.30 -14.10
CA TRP A 211 3.05 7.74 -15.31
C TRP A 211 4.52 7.37 -15.13
N GLU A 212 5.29 8.22 -14.44
CA GLU A 212 6.68 7.91 -14.09
C GLU A 212 6.77 6.61 -13.26
N LEU A 213 5.90 6.48 -12.25
CA LEU A 213 5.82 5.28 -11.43
C LEU A 213 5.42 4.07 -12.27
N PHE A 214 4.42 4.18 -13.15
CA PHE A 214 4.01 3.09 -14.05
C PHE A 214 5.17 2.61 -14.92
N GLN A 215 5.92 3.52 -15.55
CA GLN A 215 7.07 3.16 -16.38
C GLN A 215 8.20 2.53 -15.56
N LEU A 216 8.48 3.07 -14.38
CA LEU A 216 9.47 2.50 -13.46
C LEU A 216 9.08 1.08 -13.05
N MET A 217 7.81 0.80 -12.76
CA MET A 217 7.34 -0.54 -12.43
C MET A 217 7.61 -1.52 -13.58
N LEU A 218 7.36 -1.13 -14.82
CA LEU A 218 7.65 -1.96 -15.99
C LEU A 218 9.15 -2.23 -16.14
N ASP A 219 10.00 -1.21 -15.92
CA ASP A 219 11.44 -1.35 -15.97
C ASP A 219 11.98 -2.28 -14.88
N VAL A 220 11.47 -2.14 -13.65
CA VAL A 220 11.85 -2.97 -12.49
C VAL A 220 11.39 -4.41 -12.69
N ALA A 221 10.12 -4.62 -13.07
CA ALA A 221 9.60 -5.96 -13.34
C ALA A 221 10.31 -6.64 -14.54
N SER A 222 10.84 -5.86 -15.48
CA SER A 222 11.64 -6.37 -16.60
C SER A 222 13.13 -6.58 -16.26
N GLY A 223 13.56 -6.25 -15.04
CA GLY A 223 14.97 -6.32 -14.63
C GLY A 223 15.88 -5.27 -15.29
N ARG A 224 15.32 -4.27 -15.98
CA ARG A 224 16.08 -3.17 -16.60
C ARG A 224 16.58 -2.15 -15.58
N LYS A 225 15.85 -2.01 -14.47
CA LYS A 225 16.24 -1.21 -13.30
C LYS A 225 16.14 -2.06 -12.05
N LYS A 226 17.00 -1.76 -11.07
CA LYS A 226 16.93 -2.32 -9.73
C LYS A 226 16.52 -1.24 -8.76
N THR A 227 15.58 -1.54 -7.87
CA THR A 227 15.24 -0.62 -6.78
C THR A 227 16.42 -0.50 -5.82
N TRP A 228 16.45 0.58 -5.05
CA TRP A 228 17.48 0.75 -4.01
C TRP A 228 17.47 -0.38 -2.97
N ALA A 229 16.29 -0.97 -2.69
CA ALA A 229 16.21 -2.11 -1.78
C ALA A 229 16.96 -3.33 -2.33
N GLU A 230 16.87 -3.59 -3.64
CA GLU A 230 17.62 -4.66 -4.30
C GLU A 230 19.13 -4.34 -4.36
N GLN A 231 19.49 -3.09 -4.64
CA GLN A 231 20.90 -2.67 -4.72
C GLN A 231 21.63 -2.86 -3.39
N TRP A 232 20.99 -2.47 -2.29
CA TRP A 232 21.56 -2.58 -0.94
C TRP A 232 21.24 -3.92 -0.24
N LYS A 233 20.47 -4.80 -0.88
CA LYS A 233 20.01 -6.08 -0.31
C LYS A 233 19.28 -5.89 1.02
N LEU A 234 18.39 -4.90 1.06
CA LEU A 234 17.52 -4.62 2.21
C LEU A 234 16.45 -5.70 2.29
N HIS A 235 16.79 -6.80 2.94
CA HIS A 235 15.94 -7.97 3.04
C HIS A 235 15.47 -8.15 4.48
N ASN A 236 14.19 -7.92 4.72
CA ASN A 236 13.58 -8.26 5.99
C ASN A 236 13.15 -9.73 6.01
N ALA A 237 13.23 -10.37 7.18
CA ALA A 237 12.65 -11.69 7.38
C ALA A 237 11.14 -11.63 7.14
N LEU A 238 10.57 -12.72 6.60
CA LEU A 238 9.13 -12.84 6.48
C LEU A 238 8.51 -12.91 7.88
N VAL A 239 7.45 -12.12 8.10
CA VAL A 239 6.75 -12.04 9.38
C VAL A 239 5.33 -12.53 9.17
N LEU A 240 5.07 -13.76 9.62
CA LEU A 240 3.75 -14.36 9.52
C LEU A 240 2.77 -13.67 10.48
N PHE A 241 1.53 -13.50 10.01
CA PHE A 241 0.45 -13.07 10.86
C PHE A 241 -0.12 -14.26 11.63
N ASN A 242 0.06 -14.28 12.95
CA ASN A 242 -0.55 -15.26 13.84
C ASN A 242 -1.59 -14.57 14.74
N PRO A 243 -2.89 -14.65 14.43
CA PRO A 243 -3.93 -14.02 15.25
C PRO A 243 -4.29 -14.81 16.53
N ALA A 244 -3.72 -16.01 16.70
CA ALA A 244 -3.94 -16.87 17.87
C ALA A 244 -2.94 -16.53 19.00
N PRO A 245 -3.32 -16.71 20.28
CA PRO A 245 -2.38 -16.60 21.37
C PRO A 245 -1.26 -17.65 21.22
N VAL A 246 -0.04 -17.25 21.57
CA VAL A 246 1.06 -18.20 21.76
C VAL A 246 0.87 -18.83 23.13
N THR A 247 0.72 -20.15 23.17
CA THR A 247 0.59 -20.94 24.41
C THR A 247 1.88 -20.97 25.20
#